data_AF-A0A2N2F8C3-F1
#
_entry.id   AF-A0A2N2F8C3-F1
#
_cell.length_a   1.000
_cell.length_b   1.000
_cell.length_c   1.000
_cell.angle_alpha   90.00
_cell.angle_beta   90.00
_cell.angle_gamma   90.00
#
_symmetry.space_group_name_H-M   'P 1'
#
loop_
_entity.id
_entity.type
_entity.pdbx_description
1 polymer ?
#
loop_
_entity_poly.entity_id
_entity_poly.type
_entity_poly.pdbx_seq_one_letter_code
_entity_poly.pdbx_strand_id
1 'polypeptide(L)'
;RKLDDLHSPFVSKMWRVAVRAEPIPREVLAKVLAQTRSDIIEDEPLSHARMGLIKAYYIRRQRQERRKDMVTDLTPELNASNPNPAYQCGRLLAVLASLQRRALGDVGAGIVQRYYAAASCTPALVLGRLTRNSQFHLNKLDAGLAHWYEDRIADVWSNLAPGIPGTLGLEEQTLFALGYYQQLAALRKKKTDEKPEEEEDNE
;
A
#
# COMPACT_ATOMS: atom_id res chain seq x y z
N ARG A 1 -10.25 12.27 13.12
CA ARG A 1 -9.98 13.19 14.26
C ARG A 1 -9.89 14.60 13.74
N LYS A 2 -10.46 15.57 14.45
CA LYS A 2 -10.27 16.99 14.14
C LYS A 2 -8.90 17.42 14.64
N LEU A 3 -8.30 18.46 14.04
CA LEU A 3 -6.98 18.97 14.43
C LEU A 3 -6.92 19.38 15.91
N ASP A 4 -8.08 19.70 16.49
CA ASP A 4 -8.26 20.17 17.86
C ASP A 4 -8.01 19.09 18.93
N ASP A 5 -7.97 17.81 18.55
CA ASP A 5 -7.73 16.68 19.45
C ASP A 5 -6.24 16.44 19.75
N LEU A 6 -5.34 17.28 19.22
CA LEU A 6 -3.88 17.09 19.31
C LEU A 6 -3.27 17.92 20.43
N HIS A 7 -2.41 17.28 21.23
CA HIS A 7 -1.67 17.91 22.32
C HIS A 7 -0.80 19.09 21.81
N SER A 8 -0.89 20.26 22.45
CA SER A 8 -0.29 21.52 21.96
C SER A 8 1.23 21.42 21.64
N PRO A 9 2.09 20.87 22.53
CA PRO A 9 3.50 20.60 22.21
C PRO A 9 3.75 19.77 20.95
N PHE A 10 2.87 18.81 20.64
CA PHE A 10 2.98 18.00 19.43
C PHE A 10 2.71 18.86 18.19
N VAL A 11 1.69 19.73 18.23
CA VAL A 11 1.39 20.68 17.16
C VAL A 11 2.57 21.62 16.92
N SER A 12 3.13 22.22 17.97
CA SER A 12 4.31 23.10 17.85
C SER A 12 5.53 22.36 17.29
N LYS A 13 5.76 21.10 17.67
CA LYS A 13 6.84 20.29 17.10
C LYS A 13 6.61 20.03 15.62
N MET A 14 5.40 19.62 15.22
CA MET A 14 5.06 19.35 13.82
C MET A 14 5.11 20.60 12.96
N TRP A 15 4.74 21.76 13.50
CA TRP A 15 4.88 23.04 12.81
C TRP A 15 6.35 23.38 12.53
N ARG A 16 7.25 23.23 13.52
CA ARG A 16 8.70 23.39 13.31
C ARG A 16 9.23 22.41 12.28
N VAL A 17 8.77 21.15 12.33
CA VAL A 17 9.10 20.14 11.32
C VAL A 17 8.68 20.60 9.93
N ALA A 18 7.48 21.14 9.75
CA ALA A 18 7.02 21.66 8.47
C ALA A 18 7.88 22.82 7.95
N VAL A 19 8.08 23.86 8.77
CA VAL A 19 8.73 25.12 8.35
C VAL A 19 10.26 25.00 8.25
N ARG A 20 10.90 24.24 9.14
CA ARG A 20 12.37 24.14 9.22
C ARG A 20 12.95 22.90 8.53
N ALA A 21 12.10 22.10 7.88
CA ALA A 21 12.49 20.81 7.31
C ALA A 21 13.22 19.86 8.29
N GLU A 22 12.91 19.96 9.59
CA GLU A 22 13.45 19.06 10.62
C GLU A 22 13.02 17.60 10.34
N PRO A 23 13.73 16.60 10.93
CA PRO A 23 13.32 15.21 10.82
C PRO A 23 11.90 15.02 11.38
N ILE A 24 11.09 14.25 10.66
CA ILE A 24 9.76 13.86 11.14
C ILE A 24 9.94 12.85 12.28
N PRO A 25 9.35 13.08 13.47
CA PRO A 25 9.50 12.18 14.60
C PRO A 25 8.98 10.76 14.31
N ARG A 26 9.71 9.72 14.76
CA ARG A 26 9.33 8.32 14.56
C ARG A 26 7.98 7.95 15.18
N GLU A 27 7.61 8.59 16.30
CA GLU A 27 6.30 8.45 16.94
C GLU A 27 5.13 8.87 16.03
N VAL A 28 5.35 9.82 15.12
CA VAL A 28 4.36 10.22 14.11
C VAL A 28 4.13 9.08 13.15
N LEU A 29 5.22 8.41 12.72
CA LEU A 29 5.15 7.27 11.83
C LEU A 29 4.35 6.12 12.46
N ALA A 30 4.58 5.81 13.74
CA ALA A 30 3.81 4.81 14.48
C ALA A 30 2.30 5.15 14.56
N LYS A 31 1.97 6.42 14.86
CA LYS A 31 0.57 6.88 14.91
C LYS A 31 -0.11 6.80 13.54
N VAL A 32 0.58 7.23 12.48
CA VAL A 32 0.08 7.19 11.10
C VAL A 32 -0.15 5.75 10.65
N LEU A 33 0.78 4.85 10.94
CA LEU A 33 0.65 3.43 10.62
C LEU A 33 -0.53 2.79 11.35
N ALA A 34 -0.70 3.07 12.65
CA ALA A 34 -1.81 2.52 13.43
C ALA A 34 -3.17 2.95 12.86
N GLN A 35 -3.32 4.23 12.50
CA GLN A 35 -4.53 4.74 11.86
C GLN A 35 -4.74 4.11 10.48
N THR A 36 -3.70 4.10 9.65
CA THR A 36 -3.75 3.50 8.30
C THR A 36 -4.16 2.03 8.36
N ARG A 37 -3.64 1.27 9.33
CA ARG A 37 -4.04 -0.12 9.55
C ARG A 37 -5.53 -0.21 9.91
N SER A 38 -6.03 0.65 10.80
CA SER A 38 -7.46 0.70 11.14
C SER A 38 -8.29 0.93 9.90
N ASP A 39 -7.98 1.99 9.14
CA ASP A 39 -8.73 2.35 7.94
C ASP A 39 -8.76 1.20 6.93
N ILE A 40 -7.64 0.51 6.72
CA ILE A 40 -7.56 -0.60 5.78
C ILE A 40 -8.39 -1.80 6.23
N ILE A 41 -8.38 -2.12 7.52
CA ILE A 41 -9.16 -3.26 8.06
C ILE A 41 -10.66 -2.94 8.07
N GLU A 42 -11.02 -1.68 8.27
CA GLU A 42 -12.40 -1.19 8.29
C GLU A 42 -12.94 -0.86 6.88
N ASP A 43 -12.14 -1.06 5.82
CA ASP A 43 -12.41 -0.69 4.40
C ASP A 43 -12.75 0.81 4.23
N GLU A 44 -12.20 1.66 5.09
CA GLU A 44 -12.35 3.10 5.05
C GLU A 44 -11.43 3.76 4.00
N PRO A 45 -11.79 4.94 3.47
CA PRO A 45 -10.95 5.67 2.52
C PRO A 45 -9.56 6.01 3.09
N LEU A 46 -8.52 5.52 2.41
CA LEU A 46 -7.14 5.77 2.81
C LEU A 46 -6.74 7.24 2.58
N SER A 47 -6.26 7.89 3.63
CA SER A 47 -5.81 9.28 3.57
C SER A 47 -4.53 9.43 2.75
N HIS A 48 -4.64 10.14 1.63
CA HIS A 48 -3.48 10.55 0.83
C HIS A 48 -2.47 11.36 1.65
N ALA A 49 -2.94 12.21 2.57
CA ALA A 49 -2.07 13.00 3.45
C ALA A 49 -1.21 12.13 4.39
N ARG A 50 -1.77 11.03 4.93
CA ARG A 50 -1.01 10.05 5.73
C ARG A 50 0.11 9.40 4.90
N MET A 51 -0.19 9.01 3.66
CA MET A 51 0.79 8.44 2.74
C MET A 51 1.87 9.46 2.35
N GLY A 52 1.48 10.71 2.11
CA GLY A 52 2.41 11.82 1.89
C GLY A 52 3.34 12.06 3.08
N LEU A 53 2.84 11.90 4.32
CA LEU A 53 3.64 12.05 5.53
C LEU A 53 4.64 10.89 5.71
N ILE A 54 4.25 9.65 5.43
CA ILE A 54 5.16 8.49 5.39
C ILE A 54 6.28 8.76 4.37
N LYS A 55 5.91 9.16 3.15
CA LYS A 55 6.88 9.47 2.10
C LYS A 55 7.82 10.61 2.50
N ALA A 56 7.29 11.69 3.09
CA ALA A 56 8.08 12.82 3.56
C ALA A 56 9.10 12.41 4.64
N TYR A 57 8.73 11.47 5.53
CA TYR A 57 9.64 10.91 6.53
C TYR A 57 10.88 10.30 5.87
N TYR A 58 10.70 9.42 4.88
CA TYR A 58 11.81 8.80 4.16
C TYR A 58 12.65 9.81 3.37
N ILE A 59 12.01 10.74 2.67
CA ILE A 59 12.71 11.76 1.89
C ILE A 59 13.59 12.64 2.78
N ARG A 60 13.12 13.02 3.96
CA ARG A 60 13.89 13.86 4.88
C ARG A 60 15.00 13.08 5.59
N ARG A 61 14.72 11.86 6.03
CA ARG A 61 15.72 11.00 6.66
C ARG A 61 16.90 10.74 5.74
N GLN A 62 16.63 10.43 4.47
CA GLN A 62 17.70 10.24 3.48
C GLN A 62 18.57 11.49 3.30
N ARG A 63 17.94 12.68 3.18
CA ARG A 63 18.69 13.94 3.05
C ARG A 63 19.66 14.16 4.21
N GLN A 64 19.27 13.76 5.42
CA GLN A 64 20.12 13.88 6.61
C GLN A 64 21.25 12.84 6.62
N GLU A 65 20.96 11.61 6.22
CA GLU A 65 21.94 10.52 6.16
C GLU A 65 22.90 10.63 4.96
N ARG A 66 22.73 11.63 4.08
CA ARG A 66 23.48 11.80 2.81
C ARG A 66 23.48 10.56 1.91
N ARG A 67 22.56 9.62 2.12
CA ARG A 67 22.36 8.48 1.22
C ARG A 67 21.76 9.00 -0.09
N LYS A 68 22.24 8.54 -1.25
CA LYS A 68 21.65 8.91 -2.55
C LYS A 68 20.61 7.90 -3.04
N ASP A 69 20.56 6.71 -2.44
CA ASP A 69 20.04 5.55 -3.15
C ASP A 69 18.58 5.16 -2.85
N MET A 70 17.91 5.73 -1.83
CA MET A 70 16.58 5.24 -1.38
C MET A 70 15.37 6.07 -1.88
N VAL A 71 15.56 7.34 -2.25
CA VAL A 71 14.51 8.33 -2.56
C VAL A 71 14.23 8.40 -4.05
N THR A 72 15.16 7.96 -4.88
CA THR A 72 14.90 7.71 -6.30
C THR A 72 13.71 6.79 -6.51
N ASP A 73 13.42 5.92 -5.54
CA ASP A 73 12.42 4.86 -5.71
C ASP A 73 11.05 5.18 -5.09
N LEU A 74 10.91 6.25 -4.31
CA LEU A 74 9.64 6.66 -3.71
C LEU A 74 8.98 7.78 -4.53
N THR A 75 8.36 7.40 -5.65
CA THR A 75 7.62 8.30 -6.54
C THR A 75 6.24 8.64 -5.98
N PRO A 76 5.53 9.69 -6.50
CA PRO A 76 4.17 10.01 -6.04
C PRO A 76 3.17 8.89 -6.36
N GLU A 77 3.40 8.19 -7.45
CA GLU A 77 2.56 7.11 -7.96
C GLU A 77 3.19 5.74 -7.70
N LEU A 78 2.57 4.69 -8.23
CA LEU A 78 3.10 3.33 -8.15
C LEU A 78 4.49 3.26 -8.81
N ASN A 79 5.51 2.94 -8.03
CA ASN A 79 6.80 2.48 -8.56
C ASN A 79 6.84 0.94 -8.59
N ALA A 80 6.69 0.33 -9.76
CA ALA A 80 6.71 -1.13 -9.89
C ALA A 80 8.12 -1.74 -9.68
N SER A 81 9.18 -1.01 -10.00
CA SER A 81 10.56 -1.46 -9.86
C SER A 81 11.21 -1.06 -8.54
N ASN A 82 10.41 -0.67 -7.53
CA ASN A 82 10.94 -0.32 -6.22
C ASN A 82 11.66 -1.54 -5.59
N PRO A 83 12.95 -1.43 -5.23
CA PRO A 83 13.73 -2.56 -4.76
C PRO A 83 13.39 -2.99 -3.33
N ASN A 84 12.54 -2.24 -2.61
CA ASN A 84 12.23 -2.54 -1.22
C ASN A 84 11.23 -3.71 -1.10
N PRO A 85 11.60 -4.82 -0.45
CA PRO A 85 10.75 -6.00 -0.38
C PRO A 85 9.47 -5.76 0.43
N ALA A 86 9.47 -4.89 1.45
CA ALA A 86 8.28 -4.57 2.21
C ALA A 86 7.24 -3.81 1.37
N TYR A 87 7.71 -2.86 0.55
CA TYR A 87 6.88 -2.16 -0.43
C TYR A 87 6.26 -3.13 -1.44
N GLN A 88 7.07 -4.06 -1.99
CA GLN A 88 6.60 -5.11 -2.89
C GLN A 88 5.58 -6.04 -2.23
N CYS A 89 5.77 -6.41 -0.96
CA CYS A 89 4.79 -7.20 -0.20
C CYS A 89 3.43 -6.48 -0.07
N GLY A 90 3.47 -5.16 0.12
CA GLY A 90 2.26 -4.32 0.13
C GLY A 90 1.54 -4.33 -1.22
N ARG A 91 2.29 -4.18 -2.32
CA ARG A 91 1.76 -4.30 -3.68
C ARG A 91 1.10 -5.66 -3.91
N LEU A 92 1.78 -6.74 -3.52
CA LEU A 92 1.26 -8.11 -3.68
C LEU A 92 -0.10 -8.26 -3.00
N LEU A 93 -0.24 -7.81 -1.75
CA LEU A 93 -1.52 -7.88 -1.04
C LEU A 93 -2.63 -7.11 -1.76
N ALA A 94 -2.34 -5.93 -2.31
CA ALA A 94 -3.32 -5.14 -3.07
C ALA A 94 -3.78 -5.87 -4.35
N VAL A 95 -2.85 -6.49 -5.09
CA VAL A 95 -3.17 -7.28 -6.29
C VAL A 95 -4.04 -8.48 -5.93
N LEU A 96 -3.65 -9.25 -4.90
CA LEU A 96 -4.41 -10.41 -4.44
C LEU A 96 -5.83 -10.05 -3.96
N ALA A 97 -5.98 -8.90 -3.31
CA ALA A 97 -7.26 -8.41 -2.82
C ALA A 97 -8.17 -8.00 -3.98
N SER A 98 -7.62 -7.30 -4.97
CA SER A 98 -8.33 -6.93 -6.19
C SER A 98 -8.76 -8.17 -6.98
N LEU A 99 -7.88 -9.17 -7.10
CA LEU A 99 -8.19 -10.44 -7.75
C LEU A 99 -9.35 -11.15 -7.04
N GLN A 100 -9.33 -11.26 -5.70
CA GLN A 100 -10.45 -11.83 -4.95
C GLN A 100 -11.76 -11.09 -5.24
N ARG A 101 -11.74 -9.74 -5.16
CA ARG A 101 -12.93 -8.92 -5.38
C ARG A 101 -13.48 -9.05 -6.80
N ARG A 102 -12.61 -9.22 -7.81
CA ARG A 102 -13.04 -9.49 -9.19
C ARG A 102 -13.63 -10.90 -9.37
N ALA A 103 -13.06 -11.90 -8.71
CA ALA A 103 -13.48 -13.29 -8.88
C ALA A 103 -14.75 -13.65 -8.08
N LEU A 104 -14.95 -13.04 -6.91
CA LEU A 104 -16.00 -13.42 -5.97
C LEU A 104 -16.98 -12.29 -5.62
N GLY A 105 -16.71 -11.06 -6.06
CA GLY A 105 -17.47 -9.89 -5.63
C GLY A 105 -17.17 -9.53 -4.17
N ASP A 106 -18.21 -9.11 -3.44
CA ASP A 106 -18.12 -8.88 -2.01
C ASP A 106 -18.30 -10.20 -1.23
N VAL A 107 -17.35 -10.49 -0.35
CA VAL A 107 -17.31 -11.71 0.47
C VAL A 107 -17.42 -11.38 1.98
N GLY A 108 -17.83 -10.15 2.31
CA GLY A 108 -17.84 -9.61 3.66
C GLY A 108 -16.42 -9.39 4.17
N ALA A 109 -15.88 -10.38 4.90
CA ALA A 109 -14.49 -10.34 5.36
C ALA A 109 -13.55 -10.94 4.29
N GLY A 110 -13.04 -10.10 3.40
CA GLY A 110 -12.05 -10.46 2.38
C GLY A 110 -10.65 -10.68 2.96
N ILE A 111 -9.67 -10.88 2.07
CA ILE A 111 -8.29 -11.12 2.51
C ILE A 111 -7.70 -9.93 3.29
N VAL A 112 -8.13 -8.70 3.00
CA VAL A 112 -7.62 -7.49 3.65
C VAL A 112 -8.04 -7.49 5.12
N GLN A 113 -9.34 -7.62 5.38
CA GLN A 113 -9.90 -7.65 6.73
C GLN A 113 -9.28 -8.76 7.60
N ARG A 114 -9.02 -9.94 7.00
CA ARG A 114 -8.51 -11.11 7.73
C ARG A 114 -6.99 -11.11 7.92
N TYR A 115 -6.25 -10.61 6.94
CA TYR A 115 -4.81 -10.86 6.86
C TYR A 115 -3.95 -9.60 6.83
N TYR A 116 -4.50 -8.38 6.68
CA TYR A 116 -3.66 -7.18 6.58
C TYR A 116 -2.72 -7.03 7.77
N ALA A 117 -3.22 -7.21 9.00
CA ALA A 117 -2.41 -7.07 10.20
C ALA A 117 -1.26 -8.09 10.25
N ALA A 118 -1.52 -9.35 9.93
CA ALA A 118 -0.50 -10.39 9.90
C ALA A 118 0.47 -10.16 8.73
N ALA A 119 -0.04 -9.91 7.52
CA ALA A 119 0.76 -9.67 6.33
C ALA A 119 1.70 -8.46 6.47
N SER A 120 1.25 -7.40 7.16
CA SER A 120 2.10 -6.23 7.39
C SER A 120 3.22 -6.52 8.39
N CYS A 121 3.09 -7.48 9.30
CA CYS A 121 4.11 -7.77 10.31
C CYS A 121 4.99 -8.99 9.97
N THR A 122 4.41 -10.03 9.38
CA THR A 122 5.06 -11.32 9.05
C THR A 122 4.71 -11.79 7.63
N PRO A 123 5.13 -11.06 6.58
CA PRO A 123 4.73 -11.33 5.20
C PRO A 123 4.97 -12.77 4.75
N ALA A 124 6.12 -13.35 5.11
CA ALA A 124 6.50 -14.72 4.70
C ALA A 124 5.49 -15.79 5.17
N LEU A 125 4.84 -15.60 6.32
CA LEU A 125 3.86 -16.55 6.86
C LEU A 125 2.50 -16.50 6.17
N VAL A 126 2.21 -15.39 5.47
CA VAL A 126 0.87 -15.09 4.97
C VAL A 126 0.84 -15.07 3.45
N LEU A 127 1.75 -14.33 2.81
CA LEU A 127 1.65 -14.03 1.37
C LEU A 127 1.84 -15.26 0.49
N GLY A 128 2.72 -16.19 0.84
CA GLY A 128 2.89 -17.44 0.10
C GLY A 128 1.60 -18.28 0.05
N ARG A 129 0.86 -18.33 1.17
CA ARG A 129 -0.44 -19.02 1.25
C ARG A 129 -1.51 -18.28 0.44
N LEU A 130 -1.56 -16.94 0.53
CA LEU A 130 -2.53 -16.14 -0.21
C LEU A 130 -2.32 -16.26 -1.73
N THR A 131 -1.07 -16.25 -2.20
CA THR A 131 -0.73 -16.46 -3.62
C THR A 131 -1.11 -17.86 -4.11
N ARG A 132 -0.97 -18.90 -3.29
CA ARG A 132 -1.45 -20.24 -3.65
C ARG A 132 -2.98 -20.27 -3.78
N ASN A 133 -3.67 -19.67 -2.81
CA ASN A 133 -5.12 -19.63 -2.81
C ASN A 133 -5.70 -18.77 -3.95
N SER A 134 -4.95 -17.79 -4.45
CA SER A 134 -5.43 -16.93 -5.53
C SER A 134 -5.58 -17.67 -6.86
N GLN A 135 -4.98 -18.85 -7.03
CA GLN A 135 -5.18 -19.72 -8.20
C GLN A 135 -6.66 -20.10 -8.37
N PHE A 136 -7.37 -20.35 -7.27
CA PHE A 136 -8.82 -20.61 -7.31
C PHE A 136 -9.63 -19.38 -7.73
N HIS A 137 -9.11 -18.17 -7.51
CA HIS A 137 -9.74 -16.93 -7.99
C HIS A 137 -9.47 -16.71 -9.48
N LEU A 138 -8.25 -16.99 -9.95
CA LEU A 138 -7.90 -16.89 -11.37
C LEU A 138 -8.79 -17.79 -12.24
N ASN A 139 -9.04 -19.03 -11.80
CA ASN A 139 -9.90 -19.99 -12.50
C ASN A 139 -11.37 -19.56 -12.63
N LYS A 140 -11.79 -18.50 -11.93
CA LYS A 140 -13.15 -17.95 -11.99
C LYS A 140 -13.27 -16.72 -12.88
N LEU A 141 -12.16 -16.25 -13.47
CA LEU A 141 -12.14 -15.10 -14.37
C LEU A 141 -12.04 -15.55 -15.82
N ASP A 142 -12.45 -14.68 -16.74
CA ASP A 142 -12.17 -14.84 -18.16
C ASP A 142 -10.66 -14.88 -18.41
N ALA A 143 -10.24 -15.64 -19.43
CA ALA A 143 -8.84 -15.93 -19.70
C ALA A 143 -7.94 -14.67 -19.80
N GLY A 144 -8.42 -13.63 -20.47
CA GLY A 144 -7.67 -12.36 -20.61
C GLY A 144 -7.47 -11.64 -19.28
N LEU A 145 -8.50 -11.60 -18.43
CA LEU A 145 -8.40 -10.96 -17.12
C LEU A 145 -7.58 -11.80 -16.13
N ALA A 146 -7.71 -13.13 -16.18
CA ALA A 146 -6.89 -14.05 -15.42
C ALA A 146 -5.40 -13.87 -15.75
N HIS A 147 -5.04 -13.87 -17.03
CA HIS A 147 -3.67 -13.65 -17.49
C HIS A 147 -3.13 -12.29 -17.04
N TRP A 148 -3.93 -11.23 -17.13
CA TRP A 148 -3.53 -9.91 -16.65
C TRP A 148 -3.19 -9.88 -15.15
N TYR A 149 -3.97 -10.56 -14.31
CA TYR A 149 -3.67 -10.68 -12.88
C TYR A 149 -2.44 -11.54 -12.61
N GLU A 150 -2.27 -12.63 -13.35
CA GLU A 150 -1.10 -13.50 -13.26
C GLU A 150 0.19 -12.73 -13.57
N ASP A 151 0.20 -11.94 -14.64
CA ASP A 151 1.32 -11.07 -15.00
C ASP A 151 1.64 -10.05 -13.90
N ARG A 152 0.62 -9.46 -13.25
CA ARG A 152 0.84 -8.53 -12.14
C ARG A 152 1.40 -9.22 -10.91
N ILE A 153 0.96 -10.44 -10.62
CA ILE A 153 1.51 -11.24 -9.51
C ILE A 153 2.97 -11.59 -9.83
N ALA A 154 3.26 -12.08 -11.04
CA ALA A 154 4.61 -12.41 -11.49
C ALA A 154 5.56 -11.19 -11.46
N ASP A 155 5.09 -10.02 -11.89
CA ASP A 155 5.83 -8.74 -11.81
C ASP A 155 6.23 -8.40 -10.37
N VAL A 156 5.34 -8.60 -9.39
CA VAL A 156 5.70 -8.32 -7.99
C VAL A 156 6.70 -9.35 -7.47
N TRP A 157 6.54 -10.63 -7.82
CA TRP A 157 7.47 -11.68 -7.41
C TRP A 157 8.87 -11.54 -8.00
N SER A 158 9.00 -11.07 -9.25
CA SER A 158 10.31 -10.84 -9.87
C SER A 158 11.10 -9.72 -9.17
N ASN A 159 10.40 -8.78 -8.52
CA ASN A 159 11.00 -7.69 -7.74
C ASN A 159 11.22 -8.05 -6.26
N LEU A 160 10.85 -9.26 -5.81
CA LEU A 160 11.01 -9.72 -4.42
C LEU A 160 12.33 -10.49 -4.19
N ALA A 161 13.46 -9.96 -4.66
CA ALA A 161 14.78 -10.55 -4.41
C ALA A 161 15.35 -10.07 -3.05
N PRO A 162 16.00 -10.94 -2.23
CA PRO A 162 16.22 -12.38 -2.41
C PRO A 162 15.04 -13.27 -1.99
N GLY A 163 13.97 -12.69 -1.45
CA GLY A 163 12.75 -13.41 -1.08
C GLY A 163 11.83 -12.55 -0.22
N ILE A 164 10.71 -13.14 0.22
CA ILE A 164 9.77 -12.46 1.13
C ILE A 164 10.39 -12.36 2.53
N PRO A 165 10.40 -11.16 3.15
CA PRO A 165 10.94 -10.96 4.49
C PRO A 165 10.10 -11.68 5.55
N GLY A 166 10.80 -12.28 6.53
CA GLY A 166 10.18 -13.03 7.62
C GLY A 166 9.34 -12.15 8.56
N THR A 167 9.87 -10.97 8.90
CA THR A 167 9.23 -9.99 9.79
C THR A 167 9.52 -8.58 9.31
N LEU A 168 8.60 -7.64 9.53
CA LEU A 168 8.78 -6.23 9.19
C LEU A 168 8.80 -5.34 10.44
N GLY A 169 9.80 -4.47 10.55
CA GLY A 169 9.85 -3.40 11.54
C GLY A 169 8.84 -2.28 11.26
N LEU A 170 8.79 -1.26 12.15
CA LEU A 170 7.86 -0.13 12.01
C LEU A 170 8.00 0.58 10.66
N GLU A 171 9.23 0.91 10.29
CA GLU A 171 9.54 1.55 9.02
C GLU A 171 9.07 0.68 7.84
N GLU A 172 9.48 -0.57 7.80
CA GLU A 172 9.11 -1.48 6.71
C GLU A 172 7.60 -1.69 6.62
N GLN A 173 6.89 -1.73 7.75
CA GLN A 173 5.42 -1.74 7.80
C GLN A 173 4.81 -0.50 7.13
N THR A 174 5.44 0.67 7.23
CA THR A 174 4.96 1.87 6.53
C THR A 174 5.25 1.84 5.04
N LEU A 175 6.35 1.21 4.60
CA LEU A 175 6.63 0.95 3.18
C LEU A 175 5.64 -0.06 2.60
N PHE A 176 5.29 -1.10 3.36
CA PHE A 176 4.22 -2.02 3.03
C PHE A 176 2.89 -1.29 2.82
N ALA A 177 2.50 -0.42 3.77
CA ALA A 177 1.28 0.37 3.66
C ALA A 177 1.29 1.29 2.43
N LEU A 178 2.43 1.94 2.14
CA LEU A 178 2.59 2.80 0.98
C LEU A 178 2.48 2.02 -0.34
N GLY A 179 3.14 0.86 -0.45
CA GLY A 179 3.05 0.00 -1.62
C GLY A 179 1.66 -0.56 -1.85
N TYR A 180 0.97 -0.96 -0.78
CA TYR A 180 -0.44 -1.35 -0.83
C TYR A 180 -1.33 -0.21 -1.37
N TYR A 181 -1.17 0.99 -0.81
CA TYR A 181 -1.95 2.16 -1.21
C TYR A 181 -1.72 2.55 -2.68
N GLN A 182 -0.46 2.65 -3.12
CA GLN A 182 -0.14 3.07 -4.49
C GLN A 182 -0.57 2.02 -5.52
N GLN A 183 -0.43 0.74 -5.20
CA GLN A 183 -0.93 -0.34 -6.06
C GLN A 183 -2.46 -0.31 -6.16
N LEU A 184 -3.16 -0.12 -5.04
CA LEU A 184 -4.62 0.00 -5.03
C LEU A 184 -5.10 1.21 -5.85
N ALA A 185 -4.42 2.36 -5.74
CA ALA A 185 -4.73 3.54 -6.53
C ALA A 185 -4.52 3.29 -8.04
N ALA A 186 -3.43 2.64 -8.43
CA ALA A 186 -3.16 2.28 -9.83
C ALA A 186 -4.22 1.32 -10.41
N LEU A 187 -4.63 0.31 -9.64
CA LEU A 187 -5.69 -0.63 -10.02
C LEU A 187 -7.05 0.08 -10.21
N ARG A 188 -7.31 1.12 -9.43
CA ARG A 188 -8.54 1.93 -9.54
C ARG A 188 -8.53 2.86 -10.75
N LYS A 189 -7.39 3.52 -11.05
CA LYS A 189 -7.25 4.38 -12.24
C LYS A 189 -7.57 3.60 -13.52
N LYS A 190 -6.99 2.40 -13.69
CA LYS A 190 -7.24 1.55 -14.86
C LYS A 190 -8.71 1.18 -15.05
N LYS A 191 -9.47 1.00 -13.96
CA LYS A 191 -10.91 0.71 -14.02
C LYS A 191 -11.70 1.89 -14.62
N THR A 192 -11.27 3.12 -14.38
CA THR A 192 -11.93 4.31 -14.92
C THR A 192 -11.70 4.44 -16.42
N ASP A 193 -10.49 4.10 -16.90
CA ASP A 193 -10.13 4.14 -18.32
C ASP A 193 -10.82 3.02 -19.15
N GLU A 194 -11.27 1.94 -18.49
CA GLU A 194 -11.95 0.79 -19.12
C GLU A 194 -13.49 0.92 -19.15
N LYS A 195 -14.08 1.98 -18.60
CA LYS A 195 -15.53 2.23 -18.75
C LYS A 195 -15.79 2.91 -20.10
N PRO A 196 -16.57 2.31 -21.02
CA PRO A 196 -17.10 3.08 -22.14
C PRO A 196 -18.03 4.16 -21.59
N GLU A 197 -17.94 5.36 -22.15
CA GLU A 197 -18.93 6.43 -21.98
C GLU A 197 -20.30 5.82 -22.34
N GLU A 198 -21.16 5.62 -21.34
CA GLU A 198 -22.55 5.26 -21.58
C GLU A 198 -23.17 6.44 -22.35
N GLU A 199 -23.54 6.17 -23.60
CA GLU A 199 -24.25 7.09 -24.49
C GLU A 199 -25.45 7.66 -23.72
N GLU A 200 -25.46 8.99 -23.53
CA GLU A 200 -26.67 9.74 -23.20
C GLU A 200 -27.62 9.64 -24.41
N ASP A 201 -28.37 8.55 -24.50
CA ASP A 201 -29.62 8.51 -25.25
C ASP A 201 -30.62 9.42 -24.52
N ASN A 202 -30.64 10.68 -24.91
CA ASN A 202 -31.75 11.59 -24.61
C ASN A 202 -32.90 11.27 -25.59
N GLU A 203 -33.99 10.74 -25.03
CA GLU A 203 -35.35 10.82 -25.60
C GLU A 203 -35.83 12.26 -25.77
#